data_AF-A0A2V8MG02-F1
#
_entry.id   AF-A0A2V8MG02-F1
#
_cell.length_a   1.000
_cell.length_b   1.000
_cell.length_c   1.000
_cell.angle_alpha   90.00
_cell.angle_beta   90.00
_cell.angle_gamma   90.00
#
_symmetry.space_group_name_H-M   'P 1'
#
loop_
_entity.id
_entity.type
_entity.pdbx_description
1 polymer ?
#
loop_
_entity_poly.entity_id
_entity_poly.type
_entity_poly.pdbx_seq_one_letter_code
_entity_poly.pdbx_strand_id
1 'polypeptide(L)' 'MHIVERYRRVDANTLEIEATVEDPMVLTGPWTVPKQTLTLAPFDQIMDLNCSGLETQSLMDAAAKQNYGKK' A
#
# COMPACT_ATOMS: atom_id res chain seq x y z
N MET A 1 12.30 -11.93 -13.55
CA MET A 1 11.05 -11.86 -12.78
C MET A 1 10.18 -10.70 -13.26
N HIS A 2 8.98 -11.02 -13.75
CA HIS A 2 7.93 -10.10 -14.14
C HIS A 2 6.62 -10.58 -13.48
N ILE A 3 5.83 -9.67 -12.92
CA ILE A 3 4.60 -10.01 -12.19
C ILE A 3 3.49 -9.08 -12.68
N VAL A 4 2.36 -9.66 -13.06
CA VAL A 4 1.13 -8.93 -13.40
C VAL A 4 0.08 -9.22 -12.35
N GLU A 5 -0.31 -8.19 -11.60
CA GLU A 5 -1.36 -8.27 -10.58
C GLU A 5 -2.64 -7.60 -11.08
N ARG A 6 -3.79 -8.19 -10.76
CA ARG A 6 -5.10 -7.64 -11.04
C ARG A 6 -5.87 -7.51 -9.74
N TYR A 7 -6.23 -6.27 -9.44
CA TYR A 7 -6.93 -5.89 -8.23
C TYR A 7 -8.39 -5.57 -8.56
N ARG A 8 -9.33 -6.19 -7.83
CA ARG A 8 -10.75 -5.87 -7.93
C ARG A 8 -11.31 -5.60 -6.54
N ARG A 9 -11.62 -4.34 -6.26
CA ARG A 9 -12.38 -3.98 -5.06
C ARG A 9 -13.83 -4.41 -5.24
N VAL A 10 -14.28 -5.39 -4.45
CA VAL A 10 -15.64 -5.93 -4.52
C VAL A 10 -16.61 -5.00 -3.78
N ASP A 11 -16.19 -4.52 -2.61
CA ASP A 11 -16.93 -3.58 -1.78
C ASP A 11 -15.98 -2.74 -0.91
N ALA A 12 -16.51 -2.01 0.07
CA ALA A 12 -15.71 -1.16 0.96
C ALA A 12 -14.62 -1.92 1.73
N ASN A 13 -14.87 -3.18 2.08
CA ASN A 13 -14.04 -3.98 2.97
C ASN A 13 -13.44 -5.23 2.30
N THR A 14 -13.74 -5.49 1.03
CA THR A 14 -13.32 -6.72 0.35
C THR A 14 -12.54 -6.43 -0.93
N LEU A 15 -11.37 -7.05 -1.08
CA LEU A 15 -10.48 -6.93 -2.24
C LEU A 15 -10.15 -8.32 -2.80
N GLU A 16 -10.37 -8.53 -4.09
CA GLU A 16 -9.87 -9.70 -4.81
C GLU A 16 -8.54 -9.38 -5.49
N ILE A 17 -7.60 -10.31 -5.39
CA ILE A 17 -6.28 -10.22 -6.00
C ILE A 17 -5.99 -11.51 -6.75
N GLU A 18 -5.52 -11.38 -7.99
CA GLU A 18 -4.91 -12.45 -8.77
C GLU A 18 -3.59 -11.96 -9.36
N ALA A 19 -2.61 -12.86 -9.48
CA ALA A 19 -1.29 -12.52 -9.99
C ALA A 19 -0.78 -13.62 -10.93
N THR A 20 -0.12 -13.21 -12.01
CA THR A 20 0.66 -14.10 -12.87
C THR A 20 2.13 -13.74 -12.72
N VAL A 21 2.94 -14.74 -12.38
CA VAL A 21 4.39 -14.62 -12.16
C VAL A 21 5.13 -15.28 -13.31
N GLU A 22 6.05 -14.54 -13.92
CA GLU A 22 6.95 -15.00 -14.98
C GLU A 22 8.39 -14.85 -14.51
N ASP A 23 9.06 -15.97 -14.23
CA ASP A 23 10.47 -15.98 -13.89
C ASP A 23 11.21 -17.15 -14.54
N PRO A 24 11.78 -16.97 -15.75
CA PRO A 24 12.42 -18.05 -16.50
C PRO A 24 13.61 -18.72 -15.82
N MET A 25 14.21 -18.08 -14.80
CA MET A 25 15.34 -18.66 -14.06
C MET A 25 14.90 -19.66 -12.99
N VAL A 26 13.67 -19.57 -12.51
CA VAL A 26 13.17 -20.33 -11.35
C VAL A 26 11.95 -21.18 -11.71
N LEU A 27 11.07 -20.67 -12.58
CA LEU A 27 9.82 -21.30 -12.96
C LEU A 27 9.94 -21.94 -14.34
N THR A 28 9.25 -23.06 -14.55
CA THR A 28 9.17 -23.75 -15.83
C THR A 28 8.19 -23.09 -16.81
N GLY A 29 7.45 -22.06 -16.37
CA GLY A 29 6.50 -21.29 -17.16
C GLY A 29 5.76 -20.26 -16.30
N PRO A 30 4.82 -19.49 -16.89
CA PRO A 30 3.98 -18.57 -16.14
C PRO A 30 3.17 -19.31 -15.09
N TRP A 31 3.20 -18.82 -13.85
CA TRP A 31 2.41 -19.38 -12.75
C TRP A 31 1.36 -18.38 -12.30
N THR A 32 0.09 -18.80 -12.29
CA THR A 32 -1.02 -18.00 -11.78
C THR A 32 -1.30 -18.35 -10.33
N VAL A 33 -1.17 -17.37 -9.44
CA VAL A 33 -1.55 -17.48 -8.04
C VAL A 33 -3.06 -17.64 -7.96
N PRO A 34 -3.58 -18.61 -7.17
CA PRO A 34 -5.02 -18.73 -6.96
C PRO A 34 -5.60 -17.42 -6.43
N LYS A 35 -6.76 -17.02 -6.93
CA LYS A 35 -7.44 -15.79 -6.50
C LYS A 35 -7.55 -15.75 -4.97
N GLN A 36 -7.05 -14.67 -4.39
CA GLN A 36 -7.15 -14.38 -2.96
C GLN A 36 -8.22 -13.33 -2.73
N THR A 37 -9.01 -13.51 -1.66
CA THR A 37 -9.97 -12.51 -1.19
C THR A 37 -9.48 -11.99 0.16
N LEU A 38 -9.11 -10.72 0.19
CA LEU A 38 -8.67 -10.02 1.39
C LEU A 38 -9.83 -9.24 1.99
N THR A 39 -9.94 -9.30 3.31
CA THR A 39 -10.83 -8.45 4.11
C THR A 39 -10.02 -7.33 4.74
N LEU A 40 -10.54 -6.10 4.71
CA LEU A 40 -9.93 -4.94 5.32
C LEU A 40 -9.69 -5.20 6.82
N ALA A 41 -8.42 -5.18 7.24
CA ALA A 41 -8.08 -5.39 8.62
C ALA A 41 -8.55 -4.19 9.48
N PRO A 42 -9.00 -4.43 10.72
CA PRO A 42 -9.60 -3.38 11.56
C PRO A 42 -8.62 -2.30 12.04
N PHE A 43 -7.31 -2.50 11.87
CA PHE A 43 -6.26 -1.57 12.30
C PHE A 43 -5.24 -1.22 11.20
N ASP A 44 -5.32 -1.84 10.02
CA ASP A 44 -4.48 -1.42 8.90
C ASP A 44 -5.11 -0.18 8.26
N GLN A 45 -4.60 0.98 8.66
CA GLN A 45 -4.70 2.15 7.82
C GLN A 45 -3.64 1.99 6.73
N ILE A 46 -4.07 1.84 5.48
CA ILE A 46 -3.17 2.07 4.35
C ILE A 46 -2.69 3.50 4.53
N MET A 47 -1.39 3.68 4.77
CA MET A 47 -0.79 5.00 4.83
C MET A 47 -1.15 5.73 3.55
N ASP A 48 -1.81 6.87 3.69
CA ASP A 48 -2.19 7.69 2.56
C ASP A 48 -0.89 8.24 1.97
N LEU A 49 -0.42 7.68 0.86
CA LEU A 49 0.66 8.27 0.06
C LEU A 49 0.07 9.43 -0.75
N ASN A 50 -0.60 10.36 -0.06
CA ASN A 50 -1.07 11.56 -0.69
C ASN A 50 0.16 12.42 -1.02
N CYS A 51 0.26 12.87 -2.27
CA CYS A 51 1.21 13.92 -2.63
C CYS A 51 0.61 15.28 -2.24
N SER A 52 0.26 15.45 -0.96
CA SER A 52 -0.28 16.71 -0.44
C SER A 52 0.64 17.27 0.65
N GLY A 53 0.77 18.59 0.71
CA GLY A 53 1.59 19.26 1.73
C GLY A 53 0.94 19.29 3.12
N LEU A 54 -0.22 18.66 3.32
CA LEU A 54 -1.01 18.78 4.55
C LEU A 54 -0.29 18.12 5.74
N GLU A 55 0.27 16.93 5.54
CA GLU A 55 1.05 16.24 6.57
C GLU A 55 2.33 17.02 6.88
N THR A 56 3.01 17.55 5.85
CA THR A 56 4.18 18.42 6.00
C THR A 56 3.89 19.66 6.84
N GLN A 57 2.76 20.34 6.61
CA GLN A 57 2.43 21.56 7.37
C GLN A 57 2.27 21.26 8.87
N SER A 58 1.58 20.18 9.22
CA SER A 58 1.40 19.79 10.63
C SER A 58 2.73 19.48 11.33
N LEU A 59 3.68 18.85 10.62
CA LEU A 59 5.02 18.55 11.13
C LEU A 59 5.85 19.83 11.28
N MET A 60 5.76 20.76 10.34
CA MET A 60 6.44 22.06 10.41
C MET A 60 5.93 22.92 11.58
N ASP A 61 4.61 22.96 11.78
CA ASP A 61 3.99 23.68 12.90
C ASP A 61 4.37 23.07 14.26
N ALA A 62 4.45 21.74 14.34
CA ALA A 62 4.91 21.03 15.53
C ALA A 62 6.39 21.32 15.83
N ALA A 63 7.26 21.33 14.81
CA ALA A 63 8.67 21.67 14.95
C ALA A 63 8.89 23.13 15.39
N ALA A 64 8.10 24.07 14.84
CA ALA A 64 8.12 25.47 15.25
C ALA A 64 7.73 25.65 16.73
N LYS A 65 6.71 24.91 17.20
CA LYS A 65 6.30 24.92 18.61
C LYS A 65 7.34 24.29 19.55
N GLN A 66 8.04 23.24 19.12
CA GLN A 66 9.12 22.63 19.93
C GLN A 66 10.35 23.55 20.08
N ASN A 67 10.61 24.42 19.09
CA ASN A 67 11.67 25.43 19.17
C ASN A 67 11.24 26.69 19.95
N TYR A 68 9.95 26.93 20.13
CA TYR A 68 9.42 28.00 20.98
C TYR A 68 9.56 27.60 22.46
N GLY A 69 10.75 27.83 23.02
CA GLY A 69 11.04 27.53 24.44
C GLY A 69 12.47 27.10 24.72
N LYS A 70 13.26 26.78 23.68
CA LYS A 70 14.72 26.63 23.83
C LYS A 70 15.37 28.03 23.79
N LYS A 71 15.33 28.74 24.92
CA LYS A 71 16.31 29.78 25.25
C LYS A 71 17.29 29.20 26.25
#